data_AF-L9Y322-F1
#
_entry.id   AF-L9Y322-F1
#
_cell.length_a   1.000
_cell.length_b   1.000
_cell.length_c   1.000
_cell.angle_alpha   90.00
_cell.angle_beta   90.00
_cell.angle_gamma   90.00
#
_symmetry.space_group_name_H-M   'P 1'
#
loop_
_entity.id
_entity.type
_entity.pdbx_description
1 polymer ?
#
loop_
_entity_poly.entity_id
_entity_poly.type
_entity_poly.pdbx_seq_one_letter_code
_entity_poly.pdbx_strand_id
1 'polypeptide(L)'
;MTKSDPAILEIFEKAGIAIPPAVAEFNLEGVSKSTITRRLPVLVDHGLLEQVDEERGYYQITDQGRAYLEGELEKDDLEPS
;
A
#
# COMPACT_ATOMS: atom_id res chain seq x y z
N MET A 1 10.38 5.15 -3.60
CA MET A 1 9.55 4.70 -2.44
C MET A 1 9.82 5.52 -1.17
N THR A 2 8.94 5.50 -0.14
CA THR A 2 9.10 6.21 1.15
C THR A 2 9.16 5.26 2.35
N LYS A 3 9.67 5.74 3.50
CA LYS A 3 9.78 4.94 4.74
C LYS A 3 8.43 4.42 5.29
N SER A 4 7.32 5.04 4.93
CA SER A 4 5.98 4.68 5.41
C SER A 4 5.34 3.57 4.58
N ASP A 5 5.84 3.30 3.37
CA ASP A 5 5.17 2.43 2.41
C ASP A 5 5.11 0.96 2.82
N PRO A 6 6.19 0.35 3.35
CA PRO A 6 6.11 -1.02 3.85
C PRO A 6 5.03 -1.16 4.94
N ALA A 7 4.96 -0.19 5.86
CA ALA A 7 3.99 -0.22 6.94
C ALA A 7 2.53 -0.05 6.44
N ILE A 8 2.33 0.70 5.35
CA ILE A 8 1.02 0.81 4.69
C ILE A 8 0.65 -0.52 4.02
N LEU A 9 1.56 -1.11 3.24
CA LEU A 9 1.35 -2.40 2.55
C LEU A 9 1.06 -3.53 3.55
N GLU A 10 1.77 -3.57 4.68
CA GLU A 10 1.56 -4.56 5.73
C GLU A 10 0.12 -4.56 6.27
N ILE A 11 -0.57 -3.42 6.30
CA ILE A 11 -1.98 -3.38 6.74
C ILE A 11 -2.87 -4.11 5.76
N PHE A 12 -2.69 -3.90 4.45
CA PHE A 12 -3.46 -4.59 3.42
C PHE A 12 -3.13 -6.09 3.38
N GLU A 13 -1.86 -6.45 3.62
CA GLU A 13 -1.44 -7.85 3.73
C GLU A 13 -2.11 -8.55 4.91
N LYS A 14 -2.02 -7.95 6.10
CA LYS A 14 -2.63 -8.50 7.32
C LYS A 14 -4.15 -8.58 7.23
N ALA A 15 -4.79 -7.67 6.50
CA ALA A 15 -6.23 -7.72 6.28
C ALA A 15 -6.65 -8.94 5.45
N GLY A 16 -5.84 -9.33 4.46
CA GLY A 16 -6.12 -10.47 3.57
C GLY A 16 -7.35 -10.28 2.66
N ILE A 17 -7.97 -9.10 2.68
CA ILE A 17 -9.14 -8.70 1.89
C ILE A 17 -9.00 -7.24 1.47
N ALA A 18 -9.81 -6.81 0.51
CA ALA A 18 -9.89 -5.40 0.15
C ALA A 18 -10.49 -4.55 1.28
N ILE A 19 -9.87 -3.42 1.58
CA ILE A 19 -10.29 -2.48 2.63
C ILE A 19 -10.24 -1.03 2.15
N PRO A 20 -11.06 -0.12 2.70
CA PRO A 20 -10.98 1.29 2.39
C PRO A 20 -9.81 1.97 3.14
N PRO A 21 -9.35 3.15 2.70
CA PRO A 21 -8.27 3.91 3.34
C PRO A 21 -8.47 4.12 4.84
N ALA A 22 -9.72 4.32 5.26
CA ALA A 22 -10.09 4.56 6.66
C ALA A 22 -9.63 3.43 7.60
N VAL A 23 -9.58 2.17 7.13
CA VAL A 23 -9.07 1.04 7.93
C VAL A 23 -7.57 1.18 8.15
N ALA A 24 -6.80 1.55 7.12
CA ALA A 24 -5.37 1.80 7.26
C ALA A 24 -5.08 3.02 8.14
N GLU A 25 -5.84 4.10 7.96
CA GLU A 25 -5.75 5.31 8.78
C GLU A 25 -6.05 5.08 10.27
N PHE A 26 -6.90 4.11 10.59
CA PHE A 26 -7.26 3.78 11.96
C PHE A 26 -6.20 2.87 12.63
N ASN A 27 -5.65 1.91 11.88
CA ASN A 27 -4.79 0.87 12.45
C ASN A 27 -3.28 1.20 12.37
N LEU A 28 -2.86 2.17 11.56
CA LEU A 28 -1.46 2.49 11.37
C LEU A 28 -1.00 3.64 12.30
N GLU A 29 -0.28 3.30 13.35
CA GLU A 29 0.31 4.27 14.26
C GLU A 29 1.59 4.90 13.66
N GLY A 30 1.84 6.17 13.97
CA GLY A 30 3.07 6.87 13.54
C GLY A 30 3.11 7.33 12.08
N VAL A 31 2.06 7.08 11.30
CA VAL A 31 1.90 7.58 9.92
C VAL A 31 0.64 8.45 9.85
N SER A 32 0.76 9.66 9.31
CA SER A 32 -0.39 10.57 9.23
C SER A 32 -1.41 10.09 8.19
N LYS A 33 -2.70 10.35 8.43
CA LYS A 33 -3.78 10.08 7.47
C LYS A 33 -3.47 10.67 6.08
N SER A 34 -3.04 11.92 6.05
CA SER A 34 -2.61 12.61 4.82
C SER A 34 -1.49 11.90 4.07
N THR A 35 -0.57 11.26 4.78
CA THR A 35 0.49 10.45 4.17
C THR A 35 -0.11 9.19 3.58
N ILE A 36 -0.95 8.47 4.32
CA ILE A 36 -1.62 7.25 3.86
C ILE A 36 -2.39 7.52 2.57
N THR A 37 -3.33 8.48 2.58
CA THR A 37 -4.15 8.81 1.41
C THR A 37 -3.32 9.18 0.19
N ARG A 38 -2.22 9.93 0.37
CA ARG A 38 -1.32 10.32 -0.73
C ARG A 38 -0.52 9.15 -1.28
N ARG A 39 -0.15 8.17 -0.43
CA ARG A 39 0.69 7.05 -0.84
C ARG A 39 -0.09 5.95 -1.56
N LEU A 40 -1.37 5.74 -1.24
CA LEU A 40 -2.22 4.72 -1.88
C LEU A 40 -2.17 4.75 -3.43
N PRO A 41 -2.44 5.87 -4.12
CA PRO A 41 -2.37 5.89 -5.59
C PRO A 41 -0.97 5.60 -6.11
N VAL A 42 0.08 6.05 -5.42
CA VAL A 42 1.46 5.75 -5.83
C VAL A 42 1.77 4.25 -5.69
N LEU A 43 1.28 3.61 -4.64
CA LEU A 43 1.42 2.16 -4.47
C LEU A 43 0.64 1.38 -5.55
N VAL A 44 -0.49 1.92 -6.02
CA VAL A 44 -1.22 1.39 -7.17
C VAL A 44 -0.43 1.58 -8.48
N ASP A 45 0.14 2.77 -8.70
CA ASP A 45 0.97 3.05 -9.88
C ASP A 45 2.19 2.12 -9.97
N HIS A 46 2.76 1.76 -8.81
CA HIS A 46 3.84 0.77 -8.72
C HIS A 46 3.35 -0.68 -8.69
N GLY A 47 2.06 -0.96 -8.85
CA GLY A 47 1.49 -2.30 -8.88
C GLY A 47 1.58 -3.06 -7.56
N LEU A 48 1.87 -2.40 -6.44
CA LEU A 48 1.98 -3.01 -5.11
C LEU A 48 0.62 -3.11 -4.40
N LEU A 49 -0.29 -2.20 -4.74
CA LEU A 49 -1.71 -2.28 -4.43
C LEU A 49 -2.51 -2.28 -5.73
N GLU A 50 -3.76 -2.70 -5.64
CA GLU A 50 -4.78 -2.49 -6.66
C GLU A 50 -6.01 -1.84 -6.04
N GLN A 51 -6.68 -0.96 -6.78
CA GLN A 51 -7.98 -0.41 -6.40
C GLN A 51 -9.08 -1.29 -7.00
N VAL A 52 -9.63 -2.22 -6.20
CA VAL A 52 -10.58 -3.23 -6.68
C VAL A 52 -12.01 -2.69 -6.84
N ASP A 53 -12.31 -1.53 -6.24
CA ASP A 53 -13.57 -0.81 -6.38
C ASP A 53 -13.30 0.70 -6.37
N GLU A 54 -13.37 1.32 -7.56
CA GLU A 54 -13.12 2.75 -7.73
C GLU A 54 -14.18 3.62 -7.04
N GLU A 55 -15.46 3.21 -7.10
CA GLU A 55 -16.59 3.97 -6.55
C GLU A 55 -16.53 4.00 -5.02
N ARG A 56 -16.19 2.86 -4.40
CA ARG A 56 -16.12 2.72 -2.94
C ARG A 56 -14.73 2.99 -2.37
N GLY A 57 -13.71 3.08 -3.22
CA GLY A 57 -12.33 3.33 -2.82
C GLY A 57 -11.72 2.18 -2.04
N TYR A 58 -11.88 0.94 -2.48
CA TYR A 58 -11.30 -0.23 -1.80
C TYR A 58 -9.99 -0.64 -2.46
N TYR A 59 -9.00 -0.93 -1.63
CA TYR A 59 -7.66 -1.32 -2.06
C TYR A 59 -7.31 -2.69 -1.52
N GLN A 60 -6.54 -3.45 -2.29
CA GLN A 60 -6.03 -4.76 -1.93
C GLN A 60 -4.55 -4.86 -2.30
N ILE A 61 -3.78 -5.63 -1.55
CA ILE A 61 -2.39 -5.92 -1.88
C ILE A 61 -2.31 -6.96 -3.00
N THR A 62 -1.47 -6.67 -3.99
CA THR A 62 -1.20 -7.55 -5.13
C THR A 62 -0.13 -8.58 -4.76
N ASP A 63 0.06 -9.60 -5.61
CA ASP A 63 1.17 -10.55 -5.45
C ASP A 63 2.55 -9.84 -5.48
N GLN A 64 2.69 -8.79 -6.31
CA GLN A 64 3.92 -7.98 -6.35
C GLN A 64 4.13 -7.19 -5.05
N GLY A 65 3.05 -6.68 -4.43
CA GLY A 65 3.09 -6.06 -3.11
C GLY A 65 3.56 -7.02 -2.02
N ARG A 66 3.17 -8.30 -2.10
CA ARG A 66 3.63 -9.35 -1.17
C ARG A 66 5.11 -9.65 -1.36
N ALA A 67 5.54 -9.87 -2.60
CA ALA A 67 6.94 -10.08 -2.94
C ALA A 67 7.83 -8.91 -2.49
N TYR A 68 7.34 -7.67 -2.61
CA TYR A 68 8.00 -6.48 -2.08
C TYR A 68 8.22 -6.55 -0.56
N LEU A 69 7.20 -6.97 0.20
CA LEU A 69 7.28 -7.10 1.66
C LEU A 69 8.21 -8.23 2.11
N GLU A 70 8.28 -9.31 1.34
CA GLU A 70 9.17 -10.46 1.59
C GLU A 70 10.65 -10.14 1.28
N GLY A 71 10.93 -8.98 0.69
CA GLY A 71 12.28 -8.57 0.31
C GLY A 71 12.77 -9.23 -0.97
N GLU A 72 11.86 -9.80 -1.76
CA GLU A 72 12.17 -10.40 -3.06
C GLU A 72 12.34 -9.35 -4.18
N LEU A 73 12.02 -8.08 -3.89
CA LEU A 73 12.30 -6.93 -4.76
C LEU A 73 13.38 -6.05 -4.12
N GLU A 74 14.46 -5.78 -4.85
CA GLU A 74 15.48 -4.83 -4.40
C GLU A 74 14.89 -3.41 -4.37
N LYS A 75 15.19 -2.65 -3.31
CA LYS A 75 14.63 -1.30 -3.07
C LYS A 75 14.88 -0.29 -4.22
N ASP A 76 15.81 -0.60 -5.13
CA ASP A 76 16.16 0.22 -6.29
C ASP A 76 15.26 -0.01 -7.53
N ASP A 77 14.38 -1.02 -7.55
CA ASP A 77 13.49 -1.29 -8.71
C ASP A 77 12.29 -0.34 -8.83
N LEU A 78 12.12 0.61 -7.91
CA LEU A 78 10.89 1.42 -7.78
C LEU A 78 11.14 2.94 -7.71
N GLU A 79 12.25 3.43 -8.27
CA GLU A 79 12.46 4.86 -8.49
C GLU A 79 12.14 5.22 -9.96
N PRO A 80 11.17 6.11 -10.25
CA PRO A 80 11.08 6.71 -11.57
C PRO A 80 12.25 7.67 -11.77
N SER A 81 12.88 7.62 -12.96
CA SER A 81 13.91 8.57 -13.40
C SER A 81 13.40 10.02 -13.44
#